data_AF-S4RF26-F1
#
_entry.id   AF-S4RF26-F1
#
_cell.length_a   1.000
_cell.length_b   1.000
_cell.length_c   1.000
_cell.angle_alpha   90.00
_cell.angle_beta   90.00
_cell.angle_gamma   90.00
#
_symmetry.space_group_name_H-M   'P 1'
#
loop_
_entity.id
_entity.type
_entity.pdbx_description
1 polymer ?
#
loop_
_entity_poly.entity_id
_entity_poly.type
_entity_poly.pdbx_seq_one_letter_code
_entity_poly.pdbx_strand_id
1 'polypeptide(L)'
;RFMCAQLPNPVLESISIIDTPGILSGEKQRISRGYDFTAVLTWFAERVDRIILLFDAHKLDISDEFSEVIRALKGHDDKIRVVLNKADQVETQQLMRVYGALMWSLGKVINTPEVVRVYMGSFWSNPLLIPDNRRLFEMEEQDLFKDIQTLPRNAALRKLNDLIKRTRLAKVHAYIISHLRKEMPAVFGKDAKKKELIANLGEIFTRIEREHQISAGDFPNLKKMQEQLQDQDFTKFHTLKPKLFEKVDEMLSHDIARLMGLVRQEEARVPSQAVRGGAFEGTENGPFGRGYGEGAGEGADEADWVVSKDKPAYDEIFYTLSPIDGKISGASAKREMVKSKLPNTVLGRIWKLADVDKDGMLDDDEFALANHLIKVKLEGHELPEELPMHLLPPSKRKLAVAE
;
A
#
# COMPACT_ATOMS: atom_id res chain seq x y z
N ARG A 1 21.65 -8.79 -19.47
CA ARG A 1 20.83 -9.61 -20.40
C ARG A 1 19.38 -9.39 -20.02
N PHE A 2 18.55 -8.93 -20.95
CA PHE A 2 17.10 -8.83 -20.74
C PHE A 2 16.45 -10.18 -21.10
N MET A 3 15.49 -10.64 -20.31
CA MET A 3 14.82 -11.91 -20.49
C MET A 3 13.32 -11.73 -20.32
N CYS A 4 12.53 -12.51 -21.05
CA CYS A 4 11.07 -12.58 -20.93
C CYS A 4 10.70 -14.00 -20.54
N ALA A 5 10.09 -14.15 -19.37
CA ALA A 5 9.48 -15.40 -18.94
C ALA A 5 7.96 -15.30 -19.19
N GLN A 6 7.39 -16.34 -19.79
CA GLN A 6 5.95 -16.44 -20.07
C GLN A 6 5.42 -17.73 -19.47
N LEU A 7 4.28 -17.66 -18.81
CA LEU A 7 3.58 -18.81 -18.26
C LEU A 7 2.07 -18.53 -18.22
N PRO A 8 1.22 -19.56 -18.39
CA PRO A 8 -0.21 -19.43 -18.20
C PRO A 8 -0.51 -19.22 -16.71
N ASN A 9 -0.93 -18.01 -16.34
CA ASN A 9 -1.29 -17.66 -14.96
C ASN A 9 -2.35 -16.55 -14.98
N PRO A 10 -3.48 -16.67 -14.23
CA PRO A 10 -4.54 -15.66 -14.23
C PRO A 10 -4.09 -14.26 -13.79
N VAL A 11 -3.07 -14.17 -12.91
CA VAL A 11 -2.46 -12.89 -12.53
C VAL A 11 -1.84 -12.21 -13.74
N LEU A 12 -1.18 -12.98 -14.60
CA LEU A 12 -0.49 -12.49 -15.78
C LEU A 12 -1.43 -12.10 -16.94
N GLU A 13 -2.70 -12.52 -16.88
CA GLU A 13 -3.73 -12.03 -17.79
C GLU A 13 -4.11 -10.57 -17.48
N SER A 14 -3.92 -10.14 -16.22
CA SER A 14 -4.32 -8.82 -15.75
C SER A 14 -3.14 -7.83 -15.68
N ILE A 15 -1.96 -8.30 -15.30
CA ILE A 15 -0.75 -7.47 -15.10
C ILE A 15 0.51 -8.19 -15.59
N SER A 16 1.57 -7.43 -15.85
CA SER A 16 2.90 -7.97 -16.09
C SER A 16 3.86 -7.48 -15.01
N ILE A 17 4.76 -8.36 -14.55
CA ILE A 17 5.73 -8.06 -13.49
C ILE A 17 7.11 -7.98 -14.12
N ILE A 18 7.86 -6.95 -13.74
CA ILE A 18 9.25 -6.75 -14.18
C ILE A 18 10.14 -6.93 -12.96
N ASP A 19 10.88 -8.04 -12.93
CA ASP A 19 11.93 -8.25 -11.94
C ASP A 19 13.22 -7.56 -12.39
N THR A 20 13.91 -6.91 -11.46
CA THR A 20 15.09 -6.09 -11.74
C THR A 20 16.33 -6.65 -11.05
N PRO A 21 17.53 -6.46 -11.62
CA PRO A 21 18.76 -6.84 -10.93
C PRO A 21 18.86 -6.14 -9.57
N GLY A 22 19.31 -6.88 -8.54
CA GLY A 22 19.50 -6.33 -7.20
C GLY A 22 20.34 -5.06 -7.18
N ILE A 23 19.97 -4.12 -6.30
CA ILE A 23 20.74 -2.91 -6.04
C ILE A 23 21.97 -3.32 -5.23
N LEU A 24 23.15 -2.88 -5.65
CA LEU A 24 24.40 -3.26 -5.02
C LEU A 24 24.55 -2.47 -3.72
N SER A 25 24.99 -3.17 -2.68
CA SER A 25 25.32 -2.57 -1.39
C SER A 25 26.84 -2.59 -1.18
N GLY A 26 27.37 -1.44 -0.77
CA GLY A 26 28.78 -1.25 -0.44
C GLY A 26 29.72 -0.88 -1.61
N GLU A 27 30.80 -0.16 -1.27
CA GLU A 27 31.77 0.40 -2.23
C GLU A 27 32.51 -0.66 -3.06
N LYS A 28 32.71 -1.88 -2.53
CA LYS A 28 33.48 -2.96 -3.20
C LYS A 28 32.74 -3.64 -4.34
N GLN A 29 31.42 -3.42 -4.46
CA GLN A 29 30.60 -3.95 -5.56
C GLN A 29 30.40 -2.95 -6.71
N ARG A 30 30.95 -1.73 -6.63
CA ARG A 30 30.91 -0.69 -7.70
C ARG A 30 31.69 -1.05 -8.96
N ILE A 31 31.92 -2.34 -9.25
CA ILE A 31 32.38 -2.77 -10.56
C ILE A 31 31.28 -2.36 -11.54
N SER A 32 31.51 -1.22 -12.20
CA SER A 32 30.60 -0.51 -13.09
C SER A 32 29.65 -1.48 -13.79
N ARG A 33 28.36 -1.40 -13.45
CA ARG A 33 27.32 -2.04 -14.25
C ARG A 33 27.61 -1.60 -15.69
N GLY A 34 27.78 -2.53 -16.63
CA GLY A 34 28.13 -2.22 -18.03
C GLY A 34 27.05 -1.44 -18.80
N TYR A 35 26.17 -0.75 -18.09
CA TYR A 35 25.04 0.04 -18.54
C TYR A 35 24.61 1.00 -17.42
N ASP A 36 23.95 2.10 -17.79
CA ASP A 36 23.40 3.07 -16.83
C ASP A 36 22.10 2.53 -16.21
N PHE A 37 22.22 1.97 -15.01
CA PHE A 37 21.10 1.37 -14.29
C PHE A 37 20.06 2.41 -13.86
N THR A 38 20.51 3.58 -13.43
CA THR A 38 19.65 4.69 -13.00
C THR A 38 18.79 5.19 -14.15
N ALA A 39 19.37 5.38 -15.34
CA ALA A 39 18.62 5.77 -16.53
C ALA A 39 17.58 4.73 -16.96
N VAL A 40 17.89 3.44 -16.85
CA VAL A 40 16.94 2.36 -17.14
C VAL A 40 15.76 2.39 -16.17
N LEU A 41 16.00 2.59 -14.87
CA LEU A 41 14.92 2.69 -13.89
C LEU A 41 14.05 3.93 -14.09
N THR A 42 14.62 5.08 -14.44
CA THR A 42 13.84 6.27 -14.84
C THR A 42 12.96 5.96 -16.05
N TRP A 43 13.50 5.25 -17.06
CA TRP A 43 12.73 4.86 -18.24
C TRP A 43 11.53 3.96 -17.88
N PHE A 44 11.69 3.05 -16.93
CA PHE A 44 10.59 2.25 -16.41
C PHE A 44 9.59 3.10 -15.61
N ALA A 45 10.06 4.00 -14.74
CA ALA A 45 9.19 4.84 -13.90
C ALA A 45 8.17 5.66 -14.71
N GLU A 46 8.57 6.11 -15.90
CA GLU A 46 7.70 6.82 -16.85
C GLU A 46 6.57 5.95 -17.43
N ARG A 47 6.69 4.61 -17.37
CA ARG A 47 5.81 3.67 -18.11
C ARG A 47 5.07 2.69 -17.21
N VAL A 48 5.63 2.36 -16.06
CA VAL A 48 5.02 1.40 -15.13
C VAL A 48 3.87 2.02 -14.37
N ASP A 49 2.94 1.17 -13.98
CA ASP A 49 1.79 1.49 -13.15
C ASP A 49 2.16 1.65 -11.67
N ARG A 50 3.14 0.85 -11.21
CA ARG A 50 3.52 0.72 -9.81
C ARG A 50 5.01 0.35 -9.67
N ILE A 51 5.67 0.90 -8.64
CA ILE A 51 7.07 0.61 -8.30
C ILE A 51 7.10 0.08 -6.87
N ILE A 52 7.62 -1.13 -6.69
CA ILE A 52 7.77 -1.76 -5.36
C ILE A 52 9.24 -1.71 -4.95
N LEU A 53 9.55 -0.98 -3.88
CA LEU A 53 10.88 -0.92 -3.29
C LEU A 53 10.94 -1.88 -2.10
N LEU A 54 11.75 -2.94 -2.21
CA LEU A 54 11.88 -3.96 -1.18
C LEU A 54 13.09 -3.67 -0.27
N PHE A 55 12.86 -3.72 1.04
CA PHE A 55 13.87 -3.65 2.09
C PHE A 55 13.80 -4.91 2.96
N ASP A 56 14.93 -5.38 3.43
CA ASP A 56 15.00 -6.53 4.34
C ASP A 56 15.06 -6.04 5.79
N ALA A 57 14.11 -6.46 6.63
CA ALA A 57 14.05 -6.04 8.03
C ALA A 57 15.25 -6.53 8.87
N HIS A 58 15.87 -7.64 8.47
CA HIS A 58 17.03 -8.20 9.16
C HIS A 58 18.33 -7.49 8.73
N LYS A 59 18.41 -7.01 7.50
CA LYS A 59 19.61 -6.35 6.92
C LYS A 59 19.25 -5.04 6.23
N LEU A 60 18.72 -4.09 7.00
CA LEU A 60 18.42 -2.76 6.49
C LEU A 60 19.72 -2.04 6.12
N ASP A 61 19.93 -1.83 4.82
CA ASP A 61 21.01 -1.00 4.28
C ASP A 61 20.45 -0.16 3.13
N ILE A 62 20.62 1.16 3.23
CA ILE A 62 20.27 2.09 2.16
C ILE A 62 21.57 2.63 1.59
N SER A 63 22.07 1.94 0.58
CA SER A 63 23.32 2.29 -0.09
C SER A 63 23.22 3.62 -0.86
N ASP A 64 24.38 4.17 -1.22
CA ASP A 64 24.44 5.34 -2.11
C ASP A 64 23.75 5.07 -3.46
N GLU A 65 23.96 3.88 -4.04
CA GLU A 65 23.31 3.49 -5.31
C GLU A 65 21.79 3.46 -5.13
N PHE A 66 21.29 2.92 -4.01
CA PHE A 66 19.86 2.93 -3.72
C PHE A 66 19.33 4.37 -3.59
N SER A 67 20.07 5.25 -2.92
CA SER A 67 19.70 6.66 -2.78
C SER A 67 19.67 7.39 -4.12
N GLU A 68 20.61 7.09 -5.02
CA GLU A 68 20.61 7.60 -6.40
C GLU A 68 19.39 7.10 -7.19
N VAL A 69 19.04 5.83 -7.04
CA VAL A 69 17.83 5.25 -7.65
C VAL A 69 16.58 5.98 -7.16
N ILE A 70 16.39 6.14 -5.85
CA ILE A 70 15.22 6.86 -5.32
C ILE A 70 15.16 8.29 -5.88
N ARG A 71 16.29 9.00 -5.93
CA ARG A 71 16.35 10.36 -6.50
C ARG A 71 15.99 10.39 -7.99
N ALA A 72 16.31 9.33 -8.73
CA ALA A 72 15.97 9.20 -10.14
C ALA A 72 14.50 8.85 -10.39
N LEU A 73 13.77 8.41 -9.36
CA LEU A 73 12.32 8.19 -9.36
C LEU A 73 11.52 9.43 -8.97
N LYS A 74 12.18 10.55 -8.65
CA LYS A 74 11.54 11.82 -8.28
C LYS A 74 10.50 12.24 -9.33
N GLY A 75 9.30 12.63 -8.86
CA GLY A 75 8.17 13.01 -9.72
C GLY A 75 7.25 11.83 -10.08
N HIS A 76 7.63 10.62 -9.67
CA HIS A 76 6.83 9.40 -9.74
C HIS A 76 6.56 8.83 -8.34
N ASP A 77 6.66 9.65 -7.30
CA ASP A 77 6.50 9.27 -5.89
C ASP A 77 5.13 8.62 -5.63
N ASP A 78 4.09 9.05 -6.36
CA ASP A 78 2.74 8.49 -6.31
C ASP A 78 2.66 6.99 -6.72
N LYS A 79 3.63 6.55 -7.54
CA LYS A 79 3.76 5.18 -8.01
C LYS A 79 4.54 4.30 -7.02
N ILE A 80 5.23 4.86 -6.04
CA ILE A 80 6.11 4.11 -5.14
C ILE A 80 5.30 3.45 -4.01
N ARG A 81 5.60 2.18 -3.74
CA ARG A 81 5.18 1.44 -2.55
C ARG A 81 6.43 0.83 -1.95
N VAL A 82 6.66 1.05 -0.67
CA VAL A 82 7.82 0.51 0.02
C VAL A 82 7.37 -0.74 0.77
N VAL A 83 8.15 -1.81 0.71
CA VAL A 83 7.84 -3.07 1.40
C VAL A 83 9.02 -3.40 2.30
N LEU A 84 8.77 -3.46 3.60
CA LEU A 84 9.73 -3.95 4.59
C LEU A 84 9.48 -5.45 4.77
N ASN A 85 10.21 -6.24 4.00
CA ASN A 85 10.10 -7.69 3.90
C ASN A 85 10.89 -8.41 5.00
N LYS A 86 10.56 -9.69 5.24
CA LYS A 86 11.18 -10.55 6.27
C LYS A 86 11.05 -9.98 7.69
N ALA A 87 9.95 -9.27 7.95
CA ALA A 87 9.68 -8.66 9.25
C ALA A 87 9.50 -9.69 10.37
N ASP A 88 9.17 -10.94 10.04
CA ASP A 88 9.07 -12.07 10.97
C ASP A 88 10.42 -12.57 11.51
N GLN A 89 11.54 -12.10 10.96
CA GLN A 89 12.89 -12.51 11.38
C GLN A 89 13.47 -11.63 12.50
N VAL A 90 12.71 -10.64 12.95
CA VAL A 90 13.14 -9.67 13.97
C VAL A 90 12.04 -9.53 15.03
N GLU A 91 12.45 -9.37 16.29
CA GLU A 91 11.52 -9.12 17.39
C GLU A 91 10.80 -7.77 17.22
N THR A 92 9.62 -7.64 17.82
CA THR A 92 8.75 -6.44 17.71
C THR A 92 9.47 -5.12 18.00
N GLN A 93 10.28 -5.06 19.06
CA GLN A 93 11.03 -3.85 19.39
C GLN A 93 12.08 -3.50 18.33
N GLN A 94 12.77 -4.52 17.82
CA GLN A 94 13.77 -4.35 16.77
C GLN A 94 13.11 -3.94 15.44
N LEU A 95 11.95 -4.53 15.11
CA LEU A 95 11.16 -4.16 13.94
C LEU A 95 10.79 -2.68 13.96
N MET A 96 10.33 -2.14 15.10
CA MET A 96 10.00 -0.72 15.23
C MET A 96 11.23 0.19 15.06
N ARG A 97 12.40 -0.23 15.53
CA ARG A 97 13.67 0.50 15.30
C ARG A 97 14.07 0.51 13.83
N VAL A 98 13.97 -0.64 13.17
CA VAL A 98 14.28 -0.79 11.74
C VAL A 98 13.32 0.03 10.89
N TYR A 99 12.02 -0.03 11.18
CA TYR A 99 11.00 0.79 10.53
C TYR A 99 11.28 2.29 10.70
N GLY A 100 11.57 2.73 11.92
CA GLY A 100 11.94 4.13 12.19
C GLY A 100 13.19 4.57 11.42
N ALA A 101 14.23 3.72 11.37
CA ALA A 101 15.44 4.00 10.62
C ALA A 101 15.20 4.08 9.10
N LEU A 102 14.36 3.20 8.55
CA LEU A 102 13.95 3.24 7.15
C LEU A 102 13.22 4.54 6.83
N MET A 103 12.20 4.90 7.62
CA MET A 103 11.43 6.13 7.41
C MET A 103 12.29 7.38 7.50
N TRP A 104 13.19 7.43 8.49
CA TRP A 104 14.16 8.53 8.63
C TRP A 104 15.05 8.67 7.40
N SER A 105 15.53 7.54 6.87
CA SER A 105 16.43 7.52 5.73
C SER A 105 15.71 7.86 4.42
N LEU A 106 14.50 7.32 4.21
CA LEU A 106 13.63 7.69 3.09
C LEU A 106 13.28 9.18 3.13
N GLY A 107 12.95 9.74 4.29
CA GLY A 107 12.65 11.17 4.43
C GLY A 107 13.82 12.10 4.09
N LYS A 108 15.07 11.62 4.16
CA LYS A 108 16.24 12.37 3.70
C LYS A 108 16.43 12.35 2.18
N VAL A 109 15.93 11.30 1.51
CA VAL A 109 16.17 11.07 0.08
C VAL A 109 14.96 11.50 -0.75
N ILE A 110 13.76 11.17 -0.29
CA ILE A 110 12.48 11.57 -0.89
C ILE A 110 12.13 12.96 -0.35
N ASN A 111 12.43 13.97 -1.15
CA ASN A 111 12.19 15.37 -0.79
C ASN A 111 10.75 15.79 -1.12
N THR A 112 9.77 15.08 -0.53
CA THR A 112 8.35 15.41 -0.63
C THR A 112 7.75 15.54 0.78
N PRO A 113 6.78 16.45 0.99
CA PRO A 113 6.10 16.55 2.28
C PRO A 113 5.19 15.33 2.55
N GLU A 114 4.85 14.57 1.51
CA GLU A 114 4.03 13.37 1.60
C GLU A 114 4.86 12.18 2.07
N VAL A 115 4.36 11.46 3.07
CA VAL A 115 5.00 10.28 3.65
C VAL A 115 4.66 9.05 2.80
N VAL A 116 5.69 8.32 2.37
CA VAL A 116 5.50 7.09 1.59
C VAL A 116 4.92 5.98 2.46
N ARG A 117 3.92 5.27 1.92
CA ARG A 117 3.34 4.07 2.56
C ARG A 117 4.35 2.91 2.50
N VAL A 118 4.67 2.38 3.67
CA VAL A 118 5.49 1.18 3.86
C VAL A 118 4.58 0.02 4.26
N TYR A 119 4.70 -1.12 3.61
CA TYR A 119 4.00 -2.37 3.95
C TYR A 119 4.96 -3.30 4.67
N MET A 120 4.64 -3.68 5.90
CA MET A 120 5.49 -4.57 6.71
C MET A 120 4.99 -6.00 6.66
N GLY A 121 5.87 -6.95 6.36
CA GLY A 121 5.48 -8.35 6.35
C GLY A 121 6.56 -9.30 5.88
N SER A 122 6.17 -10.54 5.66
CA SER A 122 7.04 -11.59 5.10
C SER A 122 6.34 -12.25 3.94
N PHE A 123 6.64 -11.76 2.73
CA PHE A 123 5.91 -12.07 1.50
C PHE A 123 6.41 -13.39 0.89
N TRP A 124 6.12 -14.50 1.58
CA TRP A 124 6.48 -15.86 1.20
C TRP A 124 5.48 -16.88 1.76
N SER A 125 5.57 -18.13 1.32
CA SER A 125 4.68 -19.21 1.80
C SER A 125 5.26 -20.04 2.94
N ASN A 126 6.35 -19.57 3.56
CA ASN A 126 7.00 -20.28 4.68
C ASN A 126 6.36 -19.89 6.02
N PRO A 127 6.43 -20.75 7.05
CA PRO A 127 6.02 -20.41 8.41
C PRO A 127 6.77 -19.17 8.94
N LEU A 128 6.08 -18.36 9.75
CA LEU A 128 6.69 -17.23 10.44
C LEU A 128 7.70 -17.71 11.49
N LEU A 129 8.89 -17.09 11.51
CA LEU A 129 9.88 -17.37 12.55
C LEU A 129 9.44 -16.80 13.90
N ILE A 130 9.00 -15.54 13.92
CA ILE A 130 8.48 -14.85 15.10
C ILE A 130 7.04 -14.42 14.80
N PRO A 131 6.01 -15.10 15.36
CA PRO A 131 4.61 -14.88 14.99
C PRO A 131 3.96 -13.69 15.73
N ASP A 132 4.65 -13.04 16.66
CA ASP A 132 4.10 -11.97 17.53
C ASP A 132 3.34 -10.87 16.78
N ASN A 133 3.80 -10.52 15.58
CA ASN A 133 3.20 -9.46 14.74
C ASN A 133 2.43 -10.01 13.54
N ARG A 134 2.05 -11.30 13.55
CA ARG A 134 1.36 -11.97 12.43
C ARG A 134 0.18 -11.17 11.89
N ARG A 135 -0.68 -10.67 12.77
CA ARG A 135 -1.85 -9.86 12.41
C ARG A 135 -1.46 -8.62 11.60
N LEU A 136 -0.44 -7.90 12.05
CA LEU A 136 0.06 -6.72 11.35
C LEU A 136 0.53 -7.13 9.94
N PHE A 137 1.30 -8.21 9.82
CA PHE A 137 1.80 -8.67 8.52
C PHE A 137 0.68 -9.04 7.55
N GLU A 138 -0.34 -9.77 8.01
CA GLU A 138 -1.49 -10.16 7.19
C GLU A 138 -2.33 -8.94 6.77
N MET A 139 -2.53 -7.97 7.67
CA MET A 139 -3.25 -6.72 7.34
C MET A 139 -2.49 -5.90 6.28
N GLU A 140 -1.18 -5.76 6.43
CA GLU A 140 -0.32 -5.02 5.50
C GLU A 140 -0.22 -5.73 4.14
N GLU A 141 -0.16 -7.06 4.14
CA GLU A 141 -0.21 -7.87 2.91
C GLU A 141 -1.52 -7.68 2.17
N GLN A 142 -2.67 -7.73 2.87
CA GLN A 142 -3.98 -7.45 2.28
C GLN A 142 -4.07 -6.04 1.70
N ASP A 143 -3.58 -5.03 2.42
CA ASP A 143 -3.57 -3.64 1.93
C ASP A 143 -2.72 -3.51 0.65
N LEU A 144 -1.56 -4.17 0.58
CA LEU A 144 -0.72 -4.18 -0.61
C LEU A 144 -1.42 -4.90 -1.78
N PHE A 145 -2.03 -6.05 -1.52
CA PHE A 145 -2.74 -6.82 -2.53
C PHE A 145 -3.93 -6.06 -3.10
N LYS A 146 -4.70 -5.37 -2.26
CA LYS A 146 -5.78 -4.48 -2.71
C LYS A 146 -5.25 -3.36 -3.60
N ASP A 147 -4.14 -2.71 -3.21
CA ASP A 147 -3.52 -1.67 -4.04
C ASP A 147 -3.13 -2.22 -5.44
N ILE A 148 -2.52 -3.42 -5.51
CA ILE A 148 -2.13 -4.06 -6.77
C ILE A 148 -3.35 -4.51 -7.58
N GLN A 149 -4.38 -5.08 -6.94
CA GLN A 149 -5.60 -5.53 -7.61
C GLN A 149 -6.35 -4.39 -8.30
N THR A 150 -6.23 -3.16 -7.79
CA THR A 150 -6.88 -1.98 -8.40
C THR A 150 -6.14 -1.42 -9.62
N LEU A 151 -4.95 -1.93 -9.96
CA LEU A 151 -4.16 -1.37 -11.05
C LEU A 151 -4.89 -1.41 -12.40
N PRO A 152 -5.47 -2.52 -12.88
CA PRO A 152 -6.08 -2.53 -14.21
C PRO A 152 -7.26 -1.55 -14.31
N ARG A 153 -8.06 -1.44 -13.24
CA ARG A 153 -9.16 -0.48 -13.12
C ARG A 153 -8.70 0.97 -13.33
N ASN A 154 -7.61 1.36 -12.65
CA ASN A 154 -7.14 2.75 -12.63
C ASN A 154 -6.16 3.08 -13.77
N ALA A 155 -5.98 2.19 -14.74
CA ALA A 155 -4.97 2.33 -15.79
C ALA A 155 -5.21 3.54 -16.70
N ALA A 156 -6.47 3.82 -17.05
CA ALA A 156 -6.82 4.94 -17.91
C ALA A 156 -6.51 6.29 -17.25
N LEU A 157 -6.90 6.49 -15.99
CA LEU A 157 -6.57 7.69 -15.21
C LEU A 157 -5.06 7.89 -15.09
N ARG A 158 -4.30 6.83 -14.82
CA ARG A 158 -2.85 6.92 -14.68
C ARG A 158 -2.15 7.28 -16.00
N LYS A 159 -2.58 6.68 -17.12
CA LYS A 159 -2.10 7.06 -18.47
C LYS A 159 -2.39 8.54 -18.78
N LEU A 160 -3.56 9.02 -18.37
CA LEU A 160 -3.93 10.42 -18.55
C LEU A 160 -3.05 11.35 -17.72
N ASN A 161 -2.78 11.00 -16.45
CA ASN A 161 -1.87 11.75 -15.60
C ASN A 161 -0.44 11.79 -16.16
N ASP A 162 0.08 10.65 -16.64
CA ASP A 162 1.40 10.59 -17.27
C ASP A 162 1.47 11.41 -18.56
N LEU A 163 0.38 11.44 -19.35
CA LEU A 163 0.27 12.32 -20.52
C LEU A 163 0.33 13.80 -20.13
N ILE A 164 -0.35 14.21 -19.05
CA ILE A 164 -0.32 15.59 -18.53
C ILE A 164 1.10 15.95 -18.10
N LYS A 165 1.75 15.10 -17.29
CA LYS A 165 3.14 15.29 -16.83
C LYS A 165 4.09 15.47 -18.03
N ARG A 166 4.00 14.57 -19.02
CA ARG A 166 4.84 14.62 -20.23
C ARG A 166 4.58 15.88 -21.06
N THR A 167 3.33 16.30 -21.17
CA THR A 167 2.94 17.51 -21.91
C THR A 167 3.56 18.76 -21.29
N ARG A 168 3.50 18.88 -19.96
CA ARG A 168 4.14 19.99 -19.23
C ARG A 168 5.64 20.01 -19.46
N LEU A 169 6.31 18.87 -19.32
CA LEU A 169 7.75 18.76 -19.58
C LEU A 169 8.10 19.15 -21.03
N ALA A 170 7.31 18.71 -22.01
CA ALA A 170 7.51 19.09 -23.42
C ALA A 170 7.32 20.59 -23.66
N LYS A 171 6.32 21.21 -23.01
CA LYS A 171 6.07 22.65 -23.05
C LYS A 171 7.25 23.44 -22.46
N VAL A 172 7.76 23.02 -21.30
CA VAL A 172 8.94 23.61 -20.65
C VAL A 172 10.18 23.48 -21.53
N HIS A 173 10.43 22.29 -22.07
CA HIS A 173 11.55 22.05 -22.98
C HIS A 173 11.47 22.96 -24.22
N ALA A 174 10.28 23.14 -24.79
CA ALA A 174 10.09 24.04 -25.91
C ALA A 174 10.38 25.51 -25.57
N TYR A 175 10.02 25.99 -24.37
CA TYR A 175 10.42 27.33 -23.90
C TYR A 175 11.93 27.46 -23.76
N ILE A 176 12.60 26.48 -23.15
CA ILE A 176 14.06 26.47 -22.98
C ILE A 176 14.75 26.58 -24.34
N ILE A 177 14.43 25.68 -25.28
CA ILE A 177 15.06 25.67 -26.61
C ILE A 177 14.77 26.97 -27.38
N SER A 178 13.54 27.50 -27.28
CA SER A 178 13.17 28.75 -27.93
C SER A 178 13.91 29.96 -27.35
N HIS A 179 14.10 30.00 -26.03
CA HIS A 179 14.88 31.05 -25.36
C HIS A 179 16.34 31.00 -25.78
N LEU A 180 16.95 29.82 -25.76
CA LEU A 180 18.33 29.61 -26.23
C LEU A 180 18.49 30.06 -27.68
N ARG A 181 17.55 29.72 -28.56
CA ARG A 181 17.54 30.18 -29.95
C ARG A 181 17.46 31.70 -30.07
N LYS A 182 16.61 32.34 -29.27
CA LYS A 182 16.39 33.80 -29.28
C LYS A 182 17.64 34.58 -28.87
N GLU A 183 18.42 34.05 -27.93
CA GLU A 183 19.64 34.68 -27.41
C GLU A 183 20.90 34.44 -28.27
N MET A 184 20.82 33.59 -29.30
CA MET A 184 21.98 33.29 -30.16
C MET A 184 22.25 34.43 -31.17
N PRO A 185 23.53 34.85 -31.31
CA PRO A 185 23.90 35.87 -32.30
C PRO A 185 23.84 35.30 -33.72
N ALA A 186 23.43 36.14 -34.68
CA ALA A 186 23.26 35.72 -36.07
C ALA A 186 24.58 35.38 -36.78
N VAL A 187 25.68 36.11 -36.48
CA VAL A 187 26.90 36.08 -37.30
C VAL A 187 28.15 35.67 -36.51
N PHE A 188 28.58 36.43 -35.49
CA PHE A 188 29.83 36.20 -34.75
C PHE A 188 29.59 35.87 -33.26
N GLY A 189 30.58 35.24 -32.60
CA GLY A 189 30.54 34.99 -31.15
C GLY A 189 29.65 33.82 -30.70
N LYS A 190 29.23 32.95 -31.62
CA LYS A 190 28.27 31.86 -31.36
C LYS A 190 28.75 30.87 -30.30
N ASP A 191 30.01 30.44 -30.38
CA ASP A 191 30.57 29.44 -29.44
C ASP A 191 30.73 30.01 -28.02
N ALA A 192 31.18 31.26 -27.92
CA ALA A 192 31.28 31.96 -26.64
C ALA A 192 29.89 32.12 -26.01
N LYS A 193 28.90 32.58 -26.79
CA LYS A 193 27.52 32.75 -26.30
C LYS A 193 26.89 31.42 -25.91
N LYS A 194 27.11 30.34 -26.67
CA LYS A 194 26.64 29.00 -26.31
C LYS A 194 27.18 28.56 -24.94
N LYS A 195 28.48 28.71 -24.71
CA LYS A 195 29.10 28.37 -23.40
C LYS A 195 28.52 29.20 -22.26
N GLU A 196 28.33 30.50 -22.49
CA GLU A 196 27.69 31.42 -21.52
C GLU A 196 26.26 30.98 -21.19
N LEU A 197 25.43 30.68 -22.21
CA LEU A 197 24.04 30.25 -22.02
C LEU A 197 23.93 28.92 -21.27
N ILE A 198 24.82 27.96 -21.54
CA ILE A 198 24.85 26.69 -20.81
C ILE A 198 25.26 26.92 -19.35
N ALA A 199 26.28 27.75 -19.09
CA ALA A 199 26.71 28.08 -17.74
C ALA A 199 25.58 28.76 -16.92
N ASN A 200 24.84 29.67 -17.55
CA ASN A 200 23.76 30.43 -16.92
C ASN A 200 22.38 29.76 -17.04
N LEU A 201 22.30 28.47 -17.40
CA LEU A 201 21.03 27.79 -17.64
C LEU A 201 20.10 27.78 -16.42
N GLY A 202 20.65 27.78 -15.20
CA GLY A 202 19.86 27.87 -13.98
C GLY A 202 19.09 29.20 -13.84
N GLU A 203 19.70 30.31 -14.24
CA GLU A 203 19.03 31.62 -14.25
C GLU A 203 17.97 31.69 -15.37
N ILE A 204 18.25 31.06 -16.51
CA ILE A 204 17.29 30.94 -17.61
C ILE A 204 16.06 30.16 -17.15
N PHE A 205 16.22 29.08 -16.39
CA PHE A 205 15.10 28.33 -15.81
C PHE A 205 14.25 29.21 -14.90
N THR A 206 14.86 29.90 -13.95
CA THR A 206 14.16 30.83 -13.03
C THR A 206 13.43 31.95 -13.79
N ARG A 207 13.99 32.43 -14.90
CA ARG A 207 13.34 33.45 -15.75
C ARG A 207 12.10 32.88 -16.45
N ILE A 208 12.22 31.71 -17.08
CA ILE A 208 11.11 31.00 -17.75
C ILE A 208 10.01 30.65 -16.73
N GLU A 209 10.39 30.23 -15.53
CA GLU A 209 9.48 29.90 -14.43
C GLU A 209 8.56 31.09 -14.10
N ARG A 210 9.15 32.28 -13.93
CA ARG A 210 8.41 33.52 -13.60
C ARG A 210 7.60 34.06 -14.78
N GLU A 211 8.19 34.08 -15.98
CA GLU A 211 7.57 34.65 -17.17
C GLU A 211 6.32 33.86 -17.59
N HIS A 212 6.37 32.53 -17.46
CA HIS A 212 5.31 31.63 -17.93
C HIS A 212 4.51 30.98 -16.79
N GLN A 213 4.78 31.35 -15.53
CA GLN A 213 4.07 30.84 -14.33
C GLN A 213 4.09 29.31 -14.25
N ILE A 214 5.26 28.73 -14.48
CA ILE A 214 5.47 27.28 -14.48
C ILE A 214 6.00 26.86 -13.10
N SER A 215 5.66 25.67 -12.63
CA SER A 215 6.26 25.15 -11.40
C SER A 215 7.72 24.73 -11.65
N ALA A 216 8.62 25.04 -10.71
CA ALA A 216 9.99 24.52 -10.71
C ALA A 216 10.08 22.99 -10.86
N GLY A 217 9.05 22.25 -10.42
CA GLY A 217 8.98 20.79 -10.56
C GLY A 217 8.83 20.27 -11.98
N ASP A 218 8.37 21.10 -12.93
CA ASP A 218 8.19 20.70 -14.34
C ASP A 218 9.50 20.83 -15.15
N PHE A 219 10.56 21.40 -14.57
CA PHE A 219 11.83 21.59 -15.25
C PHE A 219 12.70 20.31 -15.24
N PRO A 220 13.44 20.04 -16.33
CA PRO A 220 14.38 18.93 -16.38
C PRO A 220 15.56 19.15 -15.43
N ASN A 221 16.30 18.08 -15.14
CA ASN A 221 17.53 18.18 -14.36
C ASN A 221 18.54 19.13 -15.04
N LEU A 222 18.94 20.18 -14.31
CA LEU A 222 19.81 21.24 -14.81
C LEU A 222 21.13 20.70 -15.36
N LYS A 223 21.85 19.88 -14.58
CA LYS A 223 23.18 19.37 -14.96
C LYS A 223 23.10 18.49 -16.20
N LYS A 224 22.12 17.58 -16.24
CA LYS A 224 21.89 16.70 -17.39
C LYS A 224 21.58 17.51 -18.66
N MET A 225 20.75 18.56 -18.54
CA MET A 225 20.45 19.44 -19.66
C MET A 225 21.70 20.21 -20.12
N GLN A 226 22.52 20.70 -19.18
CA GLN A 226 23.79 21.37 -19.51
C GLN A 226 24.73 20.47 -20.30
N GLU A 227 24.92 19.22 -19.86
CA GLU A 227 25.73 18.21 -20.55
C GLU A 227 25.19 17.93 -21.96
N GLN A 228 23.89 17.62 -22.08
CA GLN A 228 23.27 17.30 -23.37
C GLN A 228 23.32 18.47 -24.36
N LEU A 229 23.24 19.71 -23.89
CA LEU A 229 23.32 20.91 -24.74
C LEU A 229 24.74 21.17 -25.27
N GLN A 230 25.80 20.63 -24.66
CA GLN A 230 27.17 20.82 -25.14
C GLN A 230 27.36 20.27 -26.56
N ASP A 231 26.67 19.19 -26.90
CA ASP A 231 26.78 18.53 -28.20
C ASP A 231 25.80 19.06 -29.26
N GLN A 232 24.97 20.05 -28.92
CA GLN A 232 23.93 20.58 -29.81
C GLN A 232 24.34 21.87 -30.51
N ASP A 233 23.88 22.07 -31.74
CA ASP A 233 24.04 23.32 -32.48
C ASP A 233 22.83 24.24 -32.26
N PHE A 234 23.02 25.28 -31.44
CA PHE A 234 21.93 26.20 -31.09
C PHE A 234 21.45 27.02 -32.29
N THR A 235 22.22 27.10 -33.37
CA THR A 235 21.78 27.79 -34.60
C THR A 235 20.74 26.99 -35.38
N LYS A 236 20.57 25.70 -35.09
CA LYS A 236 19.56 24.83 -35.69
C LYS A 236 18.28 24.75 -34.87
N PHE A 237 18.27 25.34 -33.68
CA PHE A 237 17.07 25.37 -32.85
C PHE A 237 15.96 26.20 -33.50
N HIS A 238 14.73 25.75 -33.27
CA HIS A 238 13.55 26.42 -33.76
C HIS A 238 13.13 27.53 -32.79
N THR A 239 12.57 28.60 -33.33
CA THR A 239 11.90 29.63 -32.52
C THR A 239 10.56 29.11 -32.01
N LEU A 240 10.04 29.78 -30.98
CA LEU A 240 8.71 29.49 -30.44
C LEU A 240 7.65 29.56 -31.54
N LYS A 241 6.74 28.59 -31.57
CA LYS A 241 5.61 28.54 -32.49
C LYS A 241 4.30 28.69 -31.69
N PRO A 242 3.72 29.89 -31.58
CA PRO A 242 2.57 30.16 -30.71
C PRO A 242 1.38 29.20 -30.95
N LYS A 243 1.06 28.91 -32.22
CA LYS A 243 -0.01 27.99 -32.60
C LYS A 243 0.12 26.57 -32.04
N LEU A 244 1.35 26.09 -31.79
CA LEU A 244 1.56 24.78 -31.18
C LEU A 244 1.31 24.82 -29.67
N PHE A 245 1.64 25.93 -29.02
CA PHE A 245 1.37 26.15 -27.60
C PHE A 245 -0.13 26.31 -27.33
N GLU A 246 -0.83 27.08 -28.17
CA GLU A 246 -2.29 27.23 -28.09
C GLU A 246 -3.00 25.87 -28.11
N LYS A 247 -2.59 24.96 -29.01
CA LYS A 247 -3.14 23.59 -29.07
C LYS A 247 -2.85 22.76 -27.82
N VAL A 248 -1.64 22.88 -27.28
CA VAL A 248 -1.26 22.17 -26.05
C VAL A 248 -2.05 22.69 -24.85
N ASP A 249 -2.24 24.00 -24.78
CA ASP A 249 -2.97 24.65 -23.70
C ASP A 249 -4.47 24.36 -23.77
N GLU A 250 -5.05 24.37 -24.96
CA GLU A 250 -6.43 23.93 -25.21
C GLU A 250 -6.64 22.46 -24.80
N MET A 251 -5.70 21.58 -25.18
CA MET A 251 -5.75 20.18 -24.78
C MET A 251 -5.74 20.04 -23.24
N LEU A 252 -4.82 20.73 -22.57
CA LEU A 252 -4.69 20.66 -21.10
C LEU A 252 -5.90 21.24 -20.36
N SER A 253 -6.52 22.30 -20.87
CA SER A 253 -7.63 22.99 -20.19
C SER A 253 -9.01 22.38 -20.50
N HIS A 254 -9.24 21.94 -21.74
CA HIS A 254 -10.55 21.49 -22.20
C HIS A 254 -10.61 19.98 -22.44
N ASP A 255 -9.71 19.44 -23.27
CA ASP A 255 -9.79 18.03 -23.69
C ASP A 255 -9.53 17.07 -22.53
N ILE A 256 -8.52 17.35 -21.71
CA ILE A 256 -8.20 16.56 -20.51
C ILE A 256 -9.37 16.57 -19.52
N ALA A 257 -9.98 17.73 -19.27
CA ALA A 257 -11.12 17.84 -18.35
C ALA A 257 -12.31 17.00 -18.82
N ARG A 258 -12.60 17.02 -20.13
CA ARG A 258 -13.63 16.18 -20.75
C ARG A 258 -13.30 14.70 -20.63
N LEU A 259 -12.07 14.31 -20.93
CA LEU A 259 -11.60 12.93 -20.83
C LEU A 259 -11.68 12.40 -19.40
N MET A 260 -11.30 13.20 -18.40
CA MET A 260 -11.44 12.82 -16.98
C MET A 260 -12.89 12.44 -16.62
N GLY A 261 -13.87 13.18 -17.15
CA GLY A 261 -15.29 12.87 -16.95
C GLY A 261 -15.69 11.53 -17.58
N LEU A 262 -15.22 11.25 -18.79
CA LEU A 262 -15.51 10.01 -19.50
C LEU A 262 -14.84 8.79 -18.82
N VAL A 263 -13.58 8.92 -18.42
CA VAL A 263 -12.83 7.84 -17.76
C VAL A 263 -13.50 7.44 -16.45
N ARG A 264 -13.95 8.41 -15.64
CA ARG A 264 -14.69 8.11 -14.40
C ARG A 264 -16.01 7.37 -14.64
N GLN A 265 -16.71 7.70 -15.73
CA GLN A 265 -17.94 7.00 -16.11
C GLN A 265 -17.66 5.57 -16.59
N GLU A 266 -16.56 5.36 -17.31
CA GLU A 266 -16.12 4.04 -17.75
C GLU A 266 -15.72 3.16 -16.57
N GLU A 267 -14.91 3.67 -15.64
CA GLU A 267 -14.49 2.98 -14.41
C GLU A 267 -15.65 2.64 -13.46
N ALA A 268 -16.80 3.31 -13.60
CA ALA A 268 -18.04 3.00 -12.87
C ALA A 268 -18.91 1.94 -13.58
N ARG A 269 -18.78 1.81 -14.91
CA ARG A 269 -19.60 0.90 -15.73
C ARG A 269 -18.95 -0.48 -15.93
N VAL A 270 -17.63 -0.54 -15.95
CA VAL A 270 -16.90 -1.80 -16.17
C VAL A 270 -16.86 -2.58 -14.85
N PRO A 271 -17.45 -3.80 -14.76
CA PRO A 271 -17.29 -4.64 -13.57
C PRO A 271 -15.81 -4.96 -13.38
N SER A 272 -15.34 -4.92 -12.13
CA SER A 272 -13.94 -4.96 -11.72
C SER A 272 -13.06 -5.88 -12.60
N GLN A 273 -12.32 -5.28 -13.54
CA GLN A 273 -11.03 -5.79 -13.97
C GLN A 273 -10.06 -5.57 -12.79
N ALA A 274 -10.21 -6.43 -11.80
CA ALA A 274 -9.24 -6.61 -10.75
C ALA A 274 -8.29 -7.74 -11.16
N VAL A 275 -7.08 -7.73 -10.61
CA VAL A 275 -6.17 -8.87 -10.73
C VAL A 275 -6.82 -10.08 -10.04
N ARG A 276 -6.90 -11.20 -10.76
CA ARG A 276 -7.52 -12.47 -10.30
C ARG A 276 -6.48 -13.58 -10.22
N GLY A 277 -6.76 -14.62 -9.44
CA GLY A 277 -5.88 -15.77 -9.29
C GLY A 277 -4.69 -15.56 -8.36
N GLY A 278 -3.99 -16.66 -8.07
CA GLY A 278 -2.75 -16.65 -7.30
C GLY A 278 -2.95 -16.20 -5.85
N ALA A 279 -2.00 -15.44 -5.31
CA ALA A 279 -2.03 -14.94 -3.92
C ALA A 279 -3.19 -13.96 -3.63
N PHE A 280 -3.91 -13.52 -4.67
CA PHE A 280 -5.05 -12.62 -4.55
C PHE A 280 -6.36 -13.36 -4.26
N GLU A 281 -6.41 -14.69 -4.41
CA GLU A 281 -7.55 -15.53 -4.07
C GLU A 281 -7.49 -15.89 -2.57
N GLY A 282 -8.40 -15.32 -1.77
CA GLY A 282 -8.50 -15.59 -0.32
C GLY A 282 -8.46 -14.35 0.58
N THR A 283 -8.14 -13.17 0.02
CA THR A 283 -7.97 -11.92 0.79
C THR A 283 -9.28 -11.30 1.32
N GLU A 284 -10.44 -11.69 0.78
CA GLU A 284 -11.72 -11.12 1.22
C GLU A 284 -12.79 -12.15 1.63
N ASN A 285 -12.80 -13.38 1.09
CA ASN A 285 -13.91 -14.34 1.30
C ASN A 285 -13.47 -15.81 1.44
N GLY A 286 -12.29 -16.07 2.03
CA GLY A 286 -11.89 -17.42 2.43
C GLY A 286 -12.28 -17.74 3.88
N PRO A 287 -12.27 -19.01 4.31
CA PRO A 287 -12.44 -19.37 5.72
C PRO A 287 -11.36 -18.75 6.64
N PHE A 288 -10.30 -18.18 6.06
CA PHE A 288 -9.21 -17.44 6.71
C PHE A 288 -9.30 -15.90 6.53
N GLY A 289 -10.49 -15.37 6.22
CA GLY A 289 -10.70 -13.93 6.02
C GLY A 289 -10.47 -13.09 7.29
N ARG A 290 -10.51 -11.75 7.16
CA ARG A 290 -10.29 -10.78 8.26
C ARG A 290 -10.91 -11.26 9.59
N GLY A 291 -10.06 -11.47 10.60
CA GLY A 291 -10.49 -11.89 11.95
C GLY A 291 -10.41 -13.40 12.20
N TYR A 292 -9.81 -14.19 11.30
CA TYR A 292 -9.49 -15.59 11.58
C TYR A 292 -8.61 -15.74 12.83
N GLY A 293 -9.05 -16.53 13.81
CA GLY A 293 -8.34 -16.71 15.08
C GLY A 293 -8.52 -15.59 16.10
N GLU A 294 -9.37 -14.58 15.86
CA GLU A 294 -9.63 -13.47 16.79
C GLU A 294 -11.10 -13.32 17.15
N GLY A 295 -11.37 -12.80 18.36
CA GLY A 295 -12.71 -12.54 18.87
C GLY A 295 -13.59 -13.79 18.82
N ALA A 296 -14.65 -13.76 18.02
CA ALA A 296 -15.54 -14.91 17.86
C ALA A 296 -14.95 -16.08 17.06
N GLY A 297 -13.77 -15.92 16.47
CA GLY A 297 -13.00 -16.96 15.78
C GLY A 297 -11.82 -17.50 16.60
N GLU A 298 -11.67 -17.08 17.86
CA GLU A 298 -10.61 -17.57 18.76
C GLU A 298 -10.78 -19.08 19.00
N GLY A 299 -9.69 -19.83 18.82
CA GLY A 299 -9.70 -21.29 18.99
C GLY A 299 -10.44 -22.07 17.90
N ALA A 300 -10.71 -21.47 16.73
CA ALA A 300 -11.33 -22.16 15.60
C ALA A 300 -10.57 -23.41 15.11
N ASP A 301 -9.24 -23.45 15.30
CA ASP A 301 -8.36 -24.58 14.96
C ASP A 301 -7.99 -25.45 16.17
N GLU A 302 -8.49 -25.13 17.36
CA GLU A 302 -8.23 -25.91 18.58
C GLU A 302 -9.23 -27.07 18.69
N ALA A 303 -8.74 -28.26 19.03
CA ALA A 303 -9.60 -29.43 19.22
C ALA A 303 -10.48 -29.29 20.48
N ASP A 304 -9.98 -28.57 21.48
CA ASP A 304 -10.65 -28.29 22.74
C ASP A 304 -11.44 -26.98 22.65
N TRP A 305 -12.48 -26.85 23.49
CA TRP A 305 -13.31 -25.65 23.51
C TRP A 305 -12.52 -24.45 24.05
N VAL A 306 -12.42 -23.36 23.28
CA VAL A 306 -11.58 -22.19 23.61
C VAL A 306 -11.87 -21.61 25.00
N VAL A 307 -13.15 -21.63 25.40
CA VAL A 307 -13.62 -21.12 26.70
C VAL A 307 -13.10 -21.97 27.87
N SER A 308 -12.72 -23.24 27.64
CA SER A 308 -12.21 -24.13 28.69
C SER A 308 -10.97 -23.59 29.40
N LYS A 309 -10.18 -22.71 28.75
CA LYS A 309 -9.01 -22.07 29.36
C LYS A 309 -9.40 -21.13 30.51
N ASP A 310 -10.48 -20.37 30.32
CA ASP A 310 -10.96 -19.36 31.27
C ASP A 310 -12.15 -19.88 32.12
N LYS A 311 -12.72 -21.05 31.79
CA LYS A 311 -13.87 -21.66 32.48
C LYS A 311 -13.71 -21.72 34.00
N PRO A 312 -12.56 -22.12 34.59
CA PRO A 312 -12.43 -22.16 36.06
C PRO A 312 -12.73 -20.81 36.73
N ALA A 313 -12.31 -19.69 36.14
CA ALA A 313 -12.58 -18.36 36.67
C ALA A 313 -14.06 -17.97 36.52
N TYR A 314 -14.71 -18.40 35.43
CA TYR A 314 -16.13 -18.16 35.22
C TYR A 314 -17.00 -19.03 36.15
N ASP A 315 -16.60 -20.27 36.41
CA ASP A 315 -17.28 -21.18 37.33
C ASP A 315 -17.28 -20.63 38.76
N GLU A 316 -16.18 -20.02 39.23
CA GLU A 316 -16.14 -19.34 40.54
C GLU A 316 -17.21 -18.25 40.66
N ILE A 317 -17.39 -17.45 39.61
CA ILE A 317 -18.42 -16.41 39.56
C ILE A 317 -19.81 -17.08 39.51
N PHE A 318 -19.98 -18.10 38.68
CA PHE A 318 -21.23 -18.84 38.51
C PHE A 318 -21.76 -19.39 39.84
N TYR A 319 -20.91 -20.10 40.60
CA TYR A 319 -21.31 -20.68 41.87
C TYR A 319 -21.58 -19.62 42.95
N THR A 320 -20.92 -18.47 42.88
CA THR A 320 -21.22 -17.33 43.78
C THR A 320 -22.63 -16.77 43.57
N LEU A 321 -23.23 -16.98 42.39
CA LEU A 321 -24.60 -16.57 42.07
C LEU A 321 -25.67 -17.54 42.59
N SER A 322 -25.28 -18.60 43.30
CA SER A 322 -26.16 -19.62 43.88
C SER A 322 -27.11 -20.26 42.86
N PRO A 323 -26.58 -21.03 41.89
CA PRO A 323 -27.40 -21.73 40.90
C PRO A 323 -28.36 -22.74 41.58
N ILE A 324 -29.53 -22.91 41.00
CA ILE A 324 -30.54 -23.90 41.43
C ILE A 324 -30.55 -24.99 40.35
N ASP A 325 -30.38 -26.25 40.76
CA ASP A 325 -30.28 -27.41 39.86
C ASP A 325 -29.22 -27.24 38.74
N GLY A 326 -28.12 -26.56 39.07
CA GLY A 326 -27.02 -26.33 38.12
C GLY A 326 -27.29 -25.21 37.10
N LYS A 327 -28.36 -24.41 37.28
CA LYS A 327 -28.69 -23.29 36.39
C LYS A 327 -28.92 -21.99 37.17
N ILE A 328 -28.58 -20.86 36.55
CA ILE A 328 -28.95 -19.52 37.04
C ILE A 328 -30.11 -18.96 36.23
N SER A 329 -31.02 -18.26 36.90
CA SER A 329 -32.13 -17.59 36.22
C SER A 329 -31.64 -16.40 35.38
N GLY A 330 -32.35 -16.09 34.29
CA GLY A 330 -32.02 -14.92 33.46
C GLY A 330 -32.02 -13.59 34.22
N ALA A 331 -32.79 -13.47 35.30
CA ALA A 331 -32.72 -12.30 36.19
C ALA A 331 -31.39 -12.22 36.97
N SER A 332 -30.84 -13.37 37.39
CA SER A 332 -29.54 -13.41 38.08
C SER A 332 -28.40 -13.15 37.10
N ALA A 333 -28.40 -13.84 35.97
CA ALA A 333 -27.41 -13.66 34.91
C ALA A 333 -27.38 -12.22 34.38
N LYS A 334 -28.55 -11.61 34.12
CA LYS A 334 -28.64 -10.20 33.70
C LYS A 334 -28.00 -9.25 34.70
N ARG A 335 -28.18 -9.47 36.01
CA ARG A 335 -27.56 -8.63 37.05
C ARG A 335 -26.04 -8.71 37.01
N GLU A 336 -25.50 -9.89 36.72
CA GLU A 336 -24.04 -10.07 36.56
C GLU A 336 -23.53 -9.42 35.27
N MET A 337 -24.16 -9.74 34.14
CA MET A 337 -23.78 -9.24 32.81
C MET A 337 -23.77 -7.71 32.72
N VAL A 338 -24.70 -7.02 33.39
CA VAL A 338 -24.75 -5.54 33.42
C VAL A 338 -23.52 -4.92 34.10
N LYS A 339 -22.82 -5.64 34.99
CA LYS A 339 -21.59 -5.14 35.63
C LYS A 339 -20.45 -4.90 34.63
N SER A 340 -20.48 -5.55 33.47
CA SER A 340 -19.52 -5.33 32.38
C SER A 340 -19.60 -3.91 31.77
N LYS A 341 -20.66 -3.15 32.08
CA LYS A 341 -20.94 -1.80 31.55
C LYS A 341 -21.13 -1.75 30.02
N LEU A 342 -21.39 -2.88 29.38
CA LEU A 342 -21.77 -2.92 27.97
C LEU A 342 -23.21 -2.41 27.77
N PRO A 343 -23.54 -1.84 26.59
CA PRO A 343 -24.91 -1.42 26.28
C PRO A 343 -25.90 -2.59 26.36
N ASN A 344 -27.13 -2.32 26.82
CA ASN A 344 -28.18 -3.35 26.93
C ASN A 344 -28.49 -4.07 25.61
N THR A 345 -28.34 -3.37 24.48
CA THR A 345 -28.50 -3.95 23.13
C THR A 345 -27.44 -5.03 22.84
N VAL A 346 -26.21 -4.81 23.30
CA VAL A 346 -25.09 -5.74 23.16
C VAL A 346 -25.26 -6.92 24.10
N LEU A 347 -25.61 -6.66 25.37
CA LEU A 347 -25.86 -7.72 26.36
C LEU A 347 -27.03 -8.62 25.97
N GLY A 348 -28.08 -8.05 25.36
CA GLY A 348 -29.19 -8.84 24.80
C GLY A 348 -28.77 -9.75 23.65
N ARG A 349 -27.82 -9.31 22.80
CA ARG A 349 -27.25 -10.15 21.74
C ARG A 349 -26.38 -11.26 22.32
N ILE A 350 -25.56 -10.97 23.33
CA ILE A 350 -24.75 -11.98 24.04
C ILE A 350 -25.65 -13.03 24.70
N TRP A 351 -26.72 -12.60 25.38
CA TRP A 351 -27.70 -13.52 25.96
C TRP A 351 -28.26 -14.48 24.92
N LYS A 352 -28.72 -13.96 23.78
CA LYS A 352 -29.28 -14.77 22.70
C LYS A 352 -28.28 -15.78 22.11
N LEU A 353 -26.99 -15.44 22.12
CA LEU A 353 -25.92 -16.33 21.64
C LEU A 353 -25.51 -17.37 22.70
N ALA A 354 -25.62 -17.04 23.98
CA ALA A 354 -25.19 -17.89 25.09
C ALA A 354 -26.27 -18.87 25.58
N ASP A 355 -27.54 -18.49 25.53
CA ASP A 355 -28.71 -19.34 25.85
C ASP A 355 -28.99 -20.29 24.67
N VAL A 356 -28.20 -21.37 24.58
CA VAL A 356 -28.15 -22.27 23.41
C VAL A 356 -29.38 -23.18 23.37
N ASP A 357 -29.84 -23.66 24.52
CA ASP A 357 -31.05 -24.48 24.62
C ASP A 357 -32.36 -23.66 24.72
N LYS A 358 -32.25 -22.32 24.80
CA LYS A 358 -33.36 -21.35 24.77
C LYS A 358 -34.35 -21.56 25.91
N ASP A 359 -33.88 -22.04 27.05
CA ASP A 359 -34.73 -22.32 28.21
C ASP A 359 -34.91 -21.09 29.14
N GLY A 360 -34.23 -19.99 28.84
CA GLY A 360 -34.30 -18.73 29.60
C GLY A 360 -33.47 -18.73 30.88
N MET A 361 -32.63 -19.74 31.07
CA MET A 361 -31.66 -19.90 32.14
C MET A 361 -30.27 -20.11 31.52
N LEU A 362 -29.22 -20.07 32.35
CA LEU A 362 -27.87 -20.43 31.89
C LEU A 362 -27.32 -21.49 32.82
N ASP A 363 -26.83 -22.59 32.27
CA ASP A 363 -25.95 -23.52 32.98
C ASP A 363 -24.50 -22.97 33.05
N ASP A 364 -23.59 -23.74 33.64
CA ASP A 364 -22.20 -23.33 33.85
C ASP A 364 -21.44 -23.13 32.53
N ASP A 365 -21.69 -23.99 31.54
CA ASP A 365 -21.12 -23.89 30.20
C ASP A 365 -21.65 -22.65 29.45
N GLU A 366 -22.96 -22.39 29.49
CA GLU A 366 -23.58 -21.22 28.86
C GLU A 366 -23.17 -19.91 29.54
N PHE A 367 -23.00 -19.93 30.86
CA PHE A 367 -22.49 -18.78 31.59
C PHE A 367 -21.03 -18.49 31.28
N ALA A 368 -20.19 -19.52 31.14
CA ALA A 368 -18.81 -19.38 30.70
C ALA A 368 -18.74 -18.80 29.27
N LEU A 369 -19.60 -19.26 28.37
CA LEU A 369 -19.73 -18.71 27.02
C LEU A 369 -20.14 -17.24 27.04
N ALA A 370 -21.13 -16.87 27.86
CA ALA A 370 -21.59 -15.48 28.00
C ALA A 370 -20.46 -14.55 28.46
N ASN A 371 -19.66 -14.98 29.45
CA ASN A 371 -18.53 -14.20 29.95
C ASN A 371 -17.39 -14.08 28.92
N HIS A 372 -17.12 -15.15 28.17
CA HIS A 372 -16.16 -15.12 27.07
C HIS A 372 -16.58 -14.13 25.98
N LEU A 373 -17.87 -14.13 25.56
CA LEU A 373 -18.38 -13.16 24.60
C LEU A 373 -18.36 -11.72 25.12
N ILE A 374 -18.55 -11.51 26.42
CA ILE A 374 -18.37 -10.20 27.07
C ILE A 374 -16.90 -9.77 26.98
N LYS A 375 -15.96 -10.67 27.28
CA LYS A 375 -14.51 -10.42 27.17
C LYS A 375 -14.13 -10.03 25.74
N VAL A 376 -14.53 -10.83 24.75
CA VAL A 376 -14.35 -10.56 23.30
C VAL A 376 -14.85 -9.16 22.94
N LYS A 377 -16.02 -8.77 23.45
CA LYS A 377 -16.59 -7.45 23.16
C LYS A 377 -15.86 -6.30 23.88
N LEU A 378 -15.37 -6.52 25.10
CA LEU A 378 -14.58 -5.55 25.86
C LEU A 378 -13.19 -5.33 25.24
N GLU A 379 -12.63 -6.34 24.59
CA GLU A 379 -11.38 -6.28 23.83
C GLU A 379 -11.54 -5.56 22.46
N GLY A 380 -12.76 -5.14 22.13
CA GLY A 380 -13.05 -4.32 20.95
C GLY A 380 -13.49 -5.10 19.72
N HIS A 381 -13.68 -6.41 19.83
CA HIS A 381 -14.13 -7.25 18.72
C HIS A 381 -15.65 -7.18 18.51
N GLU A 382 -16.11 -7.52 17.31
CA GLU A 382 -17.53 -7.67 17.02
C GLU A 382 -18.04 -9.06 17.43
N LEU A 383 -19.32 -9.11 17.83
CA LEU A 383 -19.98 -10.37 18.15
C LEU A 383 -20.41 -11.05 16.85
N PRO A 384 -20.38 -12.39 16.78
CA PRO A 384 -20.78 -13.10 15.58
C PRO A 384 -22.31 -12.98 15.37
N GLU A 385 -22.79 -13.10 14.13
CA GLU A 385 -24.23 -13.10 13.83
C GLU A 385 -24.90 -14.38 14.33
N GLU A 386 -24.20 -15.51 14.18
CA GLU A 386 -24.58 -16.84 14.66
C GLU A 386 -23.41 -17.46 15.42
N LEU A 387 -23.70 -18.30 16.42
CA LEU A 387 -22.66 -18.88 17.26
C LEU A 387 -21.86 -19.94 16.45
N PRO A 388 -20.56 -19.76 16.22
CA PRO A 388 -19.74 -20.74 15.50
C PRO A 388 -19.61 -22.08 16.24
N MET A 389 -19.42 -23.17 15.50
CA MET A 389 -19.32 -24.52 16.10
C MET A 389 -18.21 -24.69 17.13
N HIS A 390 -17.08 -23.99 16.98
CA HIS A 390 -15.98 -24.06 17.93
C HIS A 390 -16.27 -23.31 19.24
N LEU A 391 -17.20 -22.34 19.24
CA LEU A 391 -17.67 -21.65 20.44
C LEU A 391 -18.85 -22.37 21.12
N LEU A 392 -19.53 -23.30 20.44
CA LEU A 392 -20.59 -24.11 21.06
C LEU A 392 -20.03 -24.98 22.19
N PRO A 393 -20.66 -24.94 23.38
CA PRO A 393 -20.30 -25.82 24.49
C PRO A 393 -20.32 -27.29 24.05
N PRO A 394 -19.30 -28.09 24.39
CA PRO A 394 -19.21 -29.49 23.97
C PRO A 394 -20.45 -30.31 24.30
N SER A 395 -21.07 -30.04 25.46
CA SER A 395 -22.30 -30.65 25.94
C SER A 395 -23.51 -30.40 25.03
N LYS A 396 -23.58 -29.24 24.35
CA LYS A 396 -24.72 -28.80 23.54
C LYS A 396 -24.51 -28.91 22.02
N ARG A 397 -23.33 -29.34 21.55
CA ARG A 397 -23.05 -29.55 20.11
C ARG A 397 -24.02 -30.51 19.40
N LYS A 398 -24.61 -31.48 20.11
CA LYS A 398 -25.59 -32.42 19.54
C LYS A 398 -26.97 -31.81 19.29
N LEU A 399 -27.32 -30.72 19.99
CA LEU A 399 -28.60 -30.00 19.80
C LEU A 399 -28.56 -29.16 18.52
N ALA A 400 -27.40 -28.64 18.13
CA ALA A 400 -27.22 -27.79 16.95
C ALA A 400 -27.16 -28.53 15.59
N VAL A 401 -26.96 -29.86 15.59
CA VAL A 401 -26.87 -30.68 14.36
C VAL A 401 -28.22 -31.31 13.98
N ALA A 402 -29.26 -31.12 14.81
CA ALA A 402 -30.57 -31.73 14.64
C ALA A 402 -31.67 -30.79 14.09
N GLU A 403 -31.33 -29.56 13.71
CA GLU A 403 -32.22 -28.59 13.04
C GLU A 403 -31.94 -28.45 11.53
#